data_AF-A0ABD1C9X3-F1
#
_entry.id   AF-A0ABD1C9X3-F1
#
_cell.length_a   1.000
_cell.length_b   1.000
_cell.length_c   1.000
_cell.angle_alpha   90.00
_cell.angle_beta   90.00
_cell.angle_gamma   90.00
#
_symmetry.space_group_name_H-M   'P 1'
#
loop_
_entity.id
_entity.type
_entity.pdbx_description
1 polymer ?
#
loop_
_entity_poly.entity_id
_entity_poly.type
_entity_poly.pdbx_seq_one_letter_code
_entity_poly.pdbx_strand_id
1 'polypeptide(L)'
;MEDTGESSNRSSEARDVLIASSHTYMESIINNLMKPKDTDDYKSAQSKYKVFVKDHPALLAIKLLQIYLSSSNGKIRIQSISLLSETIAVGNIEFSEDALEDIKPLVISCLKNQESQESEFKILGKIVSAVANSVVLLDNDVGWKEIMECILTLSDEEPIKAFHVFIALPARGSFIYAFLERNQEKAYNMLRNPEQDRVQDWSLVLITVIKMGVLVLYSEDIYDLIGRVISNIVNVVSELVKNGNEEFLVQGLDDLKRFLLLDKTINDFNNSQCHFVLLFLYKIQVNTTQINDAINKISQLVLHVHNPDSLTQEETPLALNQSWYNHLKTLRSVQVLNIFASNEYEDRSRELAIIRLNQILSDHHTSEKSRLDISVINQLQTLLFSCLLKEGIPYHGGVVNHVACEIFMKQKVNWGELGLYFAAQSKIDFQRTVYIFQCLTMPLEEEMFVDMVAPNLLQETRKRIQKPIDTPRESLVDSSSWVWGFIGAFCLVIHVLQTKGYEQRVKLTSLEMVTSVTALVERGTEDVSVRRAFIEVKSIVEKQLKWYTPYEYNFIKTMVWKLYGTKNMEEDTKSKLGEIYMILDMKVGQMANESPKEGEYDWLNQA
;
A
#
# COMPACT_ATOMS: atom_id res chain seq x y z
N MET A 1 23.61 41.71 -14.30
CA MET A 1 24.42 40.80 -13.47
C MET A 1 24.47 41.26 -12.00
N GLU A 2 23.44 42.00 -11.52
CA GLU A 2 23.38 42.58 -10.15
C GLU A 2 22.35 41.89 -9.23
N ASP A 3 21.58 40.90 -9.72
CA ASP A 3 20.40 40.38 -9.00
C ASP A 3 20.69 39.16 -8.09
N THR A 4 21.91 38.60 -8.14
CA THR A 4 22.25 37.37 -7.39
C THR A 4 22.71 37.64 -5.95
N GLY A 5 23.26 38.83 -5.66
CA GLY A 5 23.80 39.18 -4.34
C GLY A 5 22.74 39.51 -3.28
N GLU A 6 21.68 40.25 -3.66
CA GLU A 6 20.59 40.58 -2.73
C GLU A 6 19.74 39.36 -2.36
N SER A 7 19.53 38.43 -3.30
CA SER A 7 18.74 37.22 -3.04
C SER A 7 19.44 36.28 -2.03
N SER A 8 20.77 36.16 -2.14
CA SER A 8 21.58 35.32 -1.24
C SER A 8 21.60 35.84 0.19
N ASN A 9 21.62 37.17 0.38
CA ASN A 9 21.65 37.79 1.71
C ASN A 9 20.29 37.70 2.43
N ARG A 10 19.18 37.82 1.68
CA ARG A 10 17.83 37.63 2.22
C ARG A 10 17.54 36.18 2.62
N SER A 11 18.10 35.22 1.88
CA SER A 11 17.93 33.80 2.20
C SER A 11 18.71 33.38 3.46
N SER A 12 19.89 33.95 3.72
CA SER A 12 20.63 33.69 4.97
C SER A 12 19.95 34.29 6.20
N GLU A 13 19.48 35.54 6.10
CA GLU A 13 18.71 36.17 7.20
C GLU A 13 17.43 35.37 7.52
N ALA A 14 16.78 34.85 6.49
CA ALA A 14 15.59 34.02 6.64
C ALA A 14 15.90 32.70 7.38
N ARG A 15 17.02 32.06 7.07
CA ARG A 15 17.49 30.86 7.75
C ARG A 15 17.78 31.12 9.23
N ASP A 16 18.45 32.23 9.55
CA ASP A 16 18.81 32.57 10.93
C ASP A 16 17.57 32.77 11.82
N VAL A 17 16.52 33.38 11.27
CA VAL A 17 15.22 33.52 11.95
C VAL A 17 14.58 32.17 12.27
N LEU A 18 14.67 31.21 11.36
CA LEU A 18 14.06 29.89 11.53
C LEU A 18 14.85 29.02 12.52
N ILE A 19 16.17 29.16 12.59
CA ILE A 19 17.04 28.39 13.50
C ILE A 19 17.11 28.99 14.91
N ALA A 20 16.83 30.30 15.07
CA ALA A 20 16.90 30.98 16.35
C ALA A 20 16.09 30.25 17.44
N SER A 21 16.59 30.19 18.69
CA SER A 21 15.88 29.55 19.80
C SER A 21 14.61 30.29 20.24
N SER A 22 14.54 31.60 19.98
CA SER A 22 13.36 32.42 20.26
C SER A 22 12.25 32.19 19.22
N HIS A 23 10.99 32.18 19.66
CA HIS A 23 9.81 32.14 18.81
C HIS A 23 9.23 33.54 18.52
N THR A 24 9.64 34.57 19.26
CA THR A 24 8.97 35.89 19.28
C THR A 24 8.86 36.57 17.92
N TYR A 25 9.91 36.49 17.10
CA TYR A 25 9.91 37.09 15.77
C TYR A 25 8.93 36.39 14.82
N MET A 26 8.92 35.06 14.83
CA MET A 26 8.02 34.28 13.99
C MET A 26 6.57 34.40 14.46
N GLU A 27 6.32 34.45 15.76
CA GLU A 27 4.99 34.74 16.32
C GLU A 27 4.48 36.13 15.91
N SER A 28 5.37 37.13 15.84
CA SER A 28 5.02 38.46 15.32
C SER A 28 4.63 38.41 13.84
N ILE A 29 5.32 37.62 13.03
CA ILE A 29 4.96 37.38 11.62
C ILE A 29 3.58 36.72 11.54
N ILE A 30 3.33 35.66 12.31
CA ILE A 30 2.04 34.96 12.35
C ILE A 30 0.92 35.92 12.76
N ASN A 31 1.12 36.72 13.80
CA ASN A 31 0.13 37.72 14.23
C ASN A 31 -0.18 38.75 13.14
N ASN A 32 0.83 39.20 12.39
CA ASN A 32 0.62 40.14 11.29
C ASN A 32 -0.06 39.49 10.08
N LEU A 33 0.15 38.19 9.84
CA LEU A 33 -0.59 37.43 8.82
C LEU A 33 -2.08 37.27 9.14
N MET A 34 -2.48 37.44 10.40
CA MET A 34 -3.89 37.44 10.82
C MET A 34 -4.58 38.80 10.65
N LYS A 35 -3.85 39.86 10.31
CA LYS A 35 -4.41 41.20 10.06
C LYS A 35 -5.12 41.26 8.69
N PRO A 36 -5.99 42.26 8.44
CA PRO A 36 -6.63 42.45 7.14
C PRO A 36 -5.60 42.57 6.01
N LYS A 37 -5.90 41.94 4.86
CA LYS A 37 -4.97 41.77 3.74
C LYS A 37 -4.45 43.09 3.15
N ASP A 38 -5.18 44.18 3.33
CA ASP A 38 -4.84 45.49 2.77
C ASP A 38 -3.81 46.25 3.61
N THR A 39 -3.57 45.81 4.84
CA THR A 39 -2.62 46.46 5.77
C THR A 39 -1.16 46.25 5.35
N ASP A 40 -0.32 47.25 5.60
CA ASP A 40 1.12 47.16 5.32
C ASP A 40 1.79 46.07 6.16
N ASP A 41 1.31 45.87 7.39
CA ASP A 41 1.75 44.78 8.28
C ASP A 41 1.50 43.40 7.66
N TYR A 42 0.31 43.16 7.09
CA TYR A 42 0.00 41.90 6.41
C TYR A 42 0.88 41.70 5.18
N LYS A 43 0.98 42.72 4.31
CA LYS A 43 1.77 42.63 3.06
C LYS A 43 3.25 42.37 3.35
N SER A 44 3.80 43.05 4.35
CA SER A 44 5.18 42.84 4.81
C SER A 44 5.39 41.43 5.38
N ALA A 45 4.50 40.97 6.26
CA ALA A 45 4.57 39.62 6.82
C ALA A 45 4.40 38.53 5.76
N GLN A 46 3.48 38.72 4.80
CA GLN A 46 3.26 37.81 3.69
C GLN A 46 4.48 37.71 2.78
N SER A 47 5.13 38.85 2.47
CA SER A 47 6.35 38.85 1.66
C SER A 47 7.47 38.06 2.34
N LYS A 48 7.65 38.23 3.66
CA LYS A 48 8.66 37.47 4.43
C LYS A 48 8.31 35.99 4.51
N TYR A 49 7.04 35.67 4.77
CA TYR A 49 6.58 34.29 4.85
C TYR A 49 6.79 33.54 3.54
N LYS A 50 6.53 34.18 2.38
CA LYS A 50 6.81 33.60 1.06
C LYS A 50 8.28 33.25 0.85
N VAL A 51 9.21 34.04 1.40
CA VAL A 51 10.65 33.72 1.35
C VAL A 51 10.94 32.46 2.17
N PHE A 52 10.38 32.32 3.37
CA PHE A 52 10.55 31.10 4.18
C PHE A 52 10.04 29.85 3.46
N VAL A 53 8.84 29.93 2.86
CA VAL A 53 8.23 28.82 2.13
C VAL A 53 9.08 28.39 0.93
N LYS A 54 9.63 29.37 0.20
CA LYS A 54 10.40 29.11 -1.02
C LYS A 54 11.80 28.55 -0.71
N ASP A 55 12.49 29.16 0.26
CA ASP A 55 13.92 28.93 0.44
C ASP A 55 14.22 27.88 1.52
N HIS A 56 13.38 27.78 2.57
CA HIS A 56 13.64 26.94 3.74
C HIS A 56 12.38 26.22 4.28
N PRO A 57 11.65 25.45 3.45
CA PRO A 57 10.37 24.86 3.83
C PRO A 57 10.44 23.88 5.02
N ALA A 58 11.51 23.07 5.11
CA ALA A 58 11.70 22.13 6.22
C ALA A 58 11.94 22.84 7.57
N LEU A 59 12.81 23.86 7.58
CA LEU A 59 13.06 24.66 8.79
C LEU A 59 11.82 25.44 9.21
N LEU A 60 11.03 25.94 8.25
CA LEU A 60 9.75 26.57 8.53
C LEU A 60 8.77 25.57 9.18
N ALA A 61 8.70 24.33 8.70
CA ALA A 61 7.85 23.30 9.29
C ALA A 61 8.23 23.02 10.75
N ILE A 62 9.51 22.80 11.03
CA ILE A 62 10.05 22.61 12.39
C ILE A 62 9.66 23.79 13.27
N LYS A 63 9.89 25.02 12.80
CA LYS A 63 9.62 26.24 13.55
C LYS A 63 8.14 26.43 13.89
N LEU A 64 7.25 26.13 12.95
CA LEU A 64 5.79 26.23 13.15
C LEU A 64 5.26 25.18 14.12
N LEU A 65 5.81 23.96 14.09
CA LEU A 65 5.50 22.90 15.07
C LEU A 65 5.99 23.26 16.47
N GLN A 66 7.20 23.81 16.60
CA GLN A 66 7.72 24.30 17.88
C GLN A 66 6.88 25.43 18.47
N ILE A 67 6.39 26.36 17.63
CA ILE A 67 5.48 27.43 18.06
C ILE A 67 4.15 26.84 18.55
N TYR A 68 3.60 25.85 17.85
CA TYR A 68 2.39 25.17 18.30
C TYR A 68 2.55 24.55 19.70
N LEU A 69 3.72 23.96 19.98
CA LEU A 69 4.02 23.30 21.25
C LEU A 69 4.32 24.28 22.40
N SER A 70 4.84 25.48 22.11
CA SER A 70 5.38 26.38 23.14
C SER A 70 4.57 27.66 23.34
N SER A 71 3.74 28.06 22.37
CA SER A 71 2.99 29.31 22.45
C SER A 71 1.82 29.19 23.42
N SER A 72 1.74 30.10 24.39
CA SER A 72 0.61 30.20 25.32
C SER A 72 -0.63 30.86 24.71
N ASN A 73 -0.52 31.39 23.48
CA ASN A 73 -1.62 32.02 22.78
C ASN A 73 -2.29 31.02 21.82
N GLY A 74 -3.50 30.55 22.18
CA GLY A 74 -4.26 29.59 21.38
C GLY A 74 -4.51 30.03 19.93
N LYS A 75 -4.64 31.33 19.65
CA LYS A 75 -4.79 31.83 18.27
C LYS A 75 -3.52 31.63 17.44
N ILE A 76 -2.35 31.91 18.05
CA ILE A 76 -1.05 31.73 17.40
C ILE A 76 -0.79 30.23 17.18
N ARG A 77 -1.11 29.39 18.17
CA ARG A 77 -1.02 27.93 18.04
C ARG A 77 -1.82 27.41 16.84
N ILE A 78 -3.12 27.70 16.78
CA ILE A 78 -3.97 27.21 15.68
C ILE A 78 -3.48 27.75 14.33
N GLN A 79 -3.09 29.03 14.29
CA GLN A 79 -2.61 29.65 13.06
C GLN A 79 -1.28 29.04 12.59
N SER A 80 -0.38 28.64 13.49
CA SER A 80 0.90 28.05 13.10
C SER A 80 0.73 26.71 12.38
N ILE A 81 -0.13 25.82 12.89
CA ILE A 81 -0.44 24.54 12.22
C ILE A 81 -1.30 24.73 10.97
N SER A 82 -2.17 25.75 10.93
CA SER A 82 -2.95 26.08 9.72
C SER A 82 -2.04 26.52 8.58
N LEU A 83 -1.12 27.45 8.87
CA LEU A 83 -0.11 27.93 7.93
C LEU A 83 0.81 26.79 7.45
N LEU A 84 1.19 25.87 8.36
CA LEU A 84 1.97 24.70 7.98
C LEU A 84 1.18 23.79 7.03
N SER A 85 -0.07 23.45 7.36
CA SER A 85 -0.91 22.63 6.51
C SER A 85 -1.13 23.25 5.13
N GLU A 86 -1.30 24.57 5.03
CA GLU A 86 -1.43 25.29 3.77
C GLU A 86 -0.12 25.28 2.97
N THR A 87 1.00 25.50 3.64
CA THR A 87 2.34 25.52 3.03
C THR A 87 2.71 24.17 2.44
N ILE A 88 2.42 23.09 3.17
CA ILE A 88 2.58 21.71 2.67
C ILE A 88 1.72 21.47 1.43
N ALA A 89 0.45 21.90 1.46
CA ALA A 89 -0.49 21.68 0.37
C ALA A 89 -0.13 22.48 -0.91
N VAL A 90 0.34 23.72 -0.76
CA VAL A 90 0.68 24.61 -1.88
C VAL A 90 2.08 24.33 -2.43
N GLY A 91 3.03 23.98 -1.56
CA GLY A 91 4.44 23.82 -1.91
C GLY A 91 4.82 22.43 -2.41
N ASN A 92 3.93 21.43 -2.29
CA ASN A 92 4.24 20.01 -2.50
C ASN A 92 5.59 19.62 -1.86
N ILE A 93 5.76 20.04 -0.61
CA ILE A 93 7.04 19.93 0.09
C ILE A 93 7.29 18.45 0.40
N GLU A 94 8.29 17.88 -0.27
CA GLU A 94 8.88 16.60 0.09
C GLU A 94 10.00 16.86 1.11
N PHE A 95 9.87 16.29 2.29
CA PHE A 95 10.88 16.42 3.32
C PHE A 95 12.03 15.45 3.05
N SER A 96 13.27 15.94 3.13
CA SER A 96 14.46 15.08 3.08
C SER A 96 14.55 14.19 4.32
N GLU A 97 15.33 13.12 4.22
CA GLU A 97 15.57 12.19 5.32
C GLU A 97 16.06 12.91 6.60
N ASP A 98 17.07 13.77 6.46
CA ASP A 98 17.60 14.60 7.57
C ASP A 98 16.51 15.47 8.22
N ALA A 99 15.62 16.07 7.43
CA ALA A 99 14.55 16.92 7.96
C ALA A 99 13.48 16.10 8.70
N LEU A 100 13.24 14.85 8.26
CA LEU A 100 12.28 13.97 8.89
C LEU A 100 12.74 13.51 10.28
N GLU A 101 14.05 13.40 10.54
CA GLU A 101 14.57 13.09 11.88
C GLU A 101 14.11 14.13 12.92
N ASP A 102 14.06 15.42 12.54
CA ASP A 102 13.62 16.51 13.40
C ASP A 102 12.08 16.68 13.41
N ILE A 103 11.42 16.50 12.27
CA ILE A 103 9.97 16.76 12.13
C ILE A 103 9.13 15.66 12.80
N LYS A 104 9.49 14.37 12.62
CA LYS A 104 8.74 13.24 13.17
C LYS A 104 8.47 13.36 14.69
N PRO A 105 9.49 13.56 15.55
CA PRO A 105 9.24 13.65 17.00
C PRO A 105 8.38 14.86 17.36
N LEU A 106 8.54 15.99 16.67
CA LEU A 106 7.73 17.19 16.90
C LEU A 106 6.25 16.95 16.58
N VAL A 107 5.94 16.31 15.45
CA VAL A 107 4.56 15.97 15.09
C VAL A 107 3.94 15.03 16.14
N ILE A 108 4.68 14.03 16.60
CA ILE A 108 4.22 13.13 17.68
C ILE A 108 3.95 13.91 18.97
N SER A 109 4.86 14.82 19.36
CA SER A 109 4.63 15.71 20.51
C SER A 109 3.39 16.59 20.32
N CYS A 110 3.11 17.07 19.11
CA CYS A 110 1.92 17.87 18.83
C CYS A 110 0.63 17.08 19.05
N LEU A 111 0.62 15.79 18.69
CA LEU A 111 -0.51 14.89 18.90
C LEU A 111 -0.71 14.50 20.37
N LYS A 112 0.38 14.43 21.15
CA LYS A 112 0.35 14.13 22.60
C LYS A 112 0.06 15.34 23.48
N ASN A 113 -0.07 16.54 22.90
CA ASN A 113 -0.32 17.75 23.67
C ASN A 113 -1.74 17.73 24.27
N GLN A 114 -1.85 17.69 25.59
CA GLN A 114 -3.13 17.66 26.30
C GLN A 114 -3.97 18.94 26.14
N GLU A 115 -3.36 20.07 25.79
CA GLU A 115 -4.07 21.34 25.57
C GLU A 115 -4.69 21.46 24.18
N SER A 116 -4.68 20.38 23.38
CA SER A 116 -5.16 20.40 22.01
C SER A 116 -6.67 20.21 21.92
N GLN A 117 -7.32 21.04 21.10
CA GLN A 117 -8.75 20.93 20.82
C GLN A 117 -9.00 19.93 19.68
N GLU A 118 -10.16 19.30 19.67
CA GLU A 118 -10.55 18.36 18.61
C GLU A 118 -10.51 18.98 17.20
N SER A 119 -10.89 20.25 17.08
CA SER A 119 -10.82 21.02 15.83
C SER A 119 -9.40 21.14 15.26
N GLU A 120 -8.38 21.08 16.11
CA GLU A 120 -6.96 21.13 15.73
C GLU A 120 -6.51 19.79 15.12
N PHE A 121 -7.09 18.65 15.53
CA PHE A 121 -6.72 17.33 15.03
C PHE A 121 -7.03 17.13 13.56
N LYS A 122 -8.03 17.82 13.02
CA LYS A 122 -8.29 17.82 11.57
C LYS A 122 -7.13 18.44 10.78
N ILE A 123 -6.45 19.44 11.35
CA ILE A 123 -5.29 20.09 10.73
C ILE A 123 -4.03 19.24 10.97
N LEU A 124 -3.83 18.77 12.19
CA LEU A 124 -2.72 17.88 12.54
C LEU A 124 -2.76 16.60 11.71
N GLY A 125 -3.93 16.01 11.47
CA GLY A 125 -4.09 14.85 10.59
C GLY A 125 -3.56 15.09 9.18
N LYS A 126 -3.78 16.29 8.59
CA LYS A 126 -3.23 16.65 7.28
C LYS A 126 -1.70 16.77 7.30
N ILE A 127 -1.15 17.34 8.37
CA ILE A 127 0.31 17.44 8.56
C ILE A 127 0.90 16.04 8.69
N VAL A 128 0.31 15.19 9.53
CA VAL A 128 0.69 13.78 9.70
C VAL A 128 0.66 13.05 8.36
N SER A 129 -0.40 13.22 7.57
CA SER A 129 -0.53 12.63 6.24
C SER A 129 0.63 13.00 5.32
N ALA A 130 1.00 14.27 5.26
CA ALA A 130 2.09 14.74 4.41
C ALA A 130 3.47 14.23 4.86
N VAL A 131 3.71 14.21 6.17
CA VAL A 131 4.95 13.64 6.73
C VAL A 131 4.98 12.13 6.49
N ALA A 132 3.87 11.42 6.70
CA ALA A 132 3.76 9.99 6.41
C ALA A 132 4.01 9.68 4.94
N ASN A 133 3.49 10.50 4.00
CA ASN A 133 3.80 10.35 2.58
C ASN A 133 5.29 10.53 2.29
N SER A 134 5.95 11.53 2.90
CA SER A 134 7.40 11.73 2.74
C SER A 134 8.21 10.55 3.30
N VAL A 135 7.81 10.00 4.46
CA VAL A 135 8.44 8.81 5.05
C VAL A 135 8.28 7.60 4.14
N VAL A 136 7.07 7.35 3.61
CA VAL A 136 6.80 6.21 2.73
C VAL A 136 7.54 6.29 1.39
N LEU A 137 7.82 7.49 0.88
CA LEU A 137 8.63 7.67 -0.33
C LEU A 137 10.10 7.31 -0.12
N LEU A 138 10.63 7.52 1.08
CA LEU A 138 12.04 7.31 1.41
C LEU A 138 12.33 5.92 1.98
N ASP A 139 11.39 5.36 2.73
CA ASP A 139 11.58 4.13 3.49
C ASP A 139 10.72 3.00 2.91
N ASN A 140 11.34 2.16 2.07
CA ASN A 140 10.75 1.06 1.29
C ASN A 140 9.85 0.10 2.13
N ASP A 141 8.62 0.53 2.41
CA ASP A 141 7.51 -0.19 3.09
C ASP A 141 7.63 -0.46 4.61
N VAL A 142 8.59 0.10 5.34
CA VAL A 142 8.65 -0.06 6.82
C VAL A 142 7.62 0.82 7.54
N GLY A 143 7.27 1.97 6.93
CA GLY A 143 6.30 2.92 7.46
C GLY A 143 6.79 3.67 8.71
N TRP A 144 6.02 4.67 9.13
CA TRP A 144 6.33 5.46 10.32
C TRP A 144 5.78 4.72 11.57
N LYS A 145 6.61 3.94 12.27
CA LYS A 145 6.14 3.11 13.41
C LYS A 145 5.73 3.93 14.63
N GLU A 146 6.44 5.01 14.92
CA GLU A 146 6.24 5.82 16.11
C GLU A 146 4.89 6.57 16.07
N ILE A 147 4.45 7.01 14.88
CA ILE A 147 3.11 7.59 14.73
C ILE A 147 2.02 6.53 14.95
N MET A 148 2.28 5.26 14.62
CA MET A 148 1.31 4.17 14.84
C MET A 148 1.09 3.95 16.34
N GLU A 149 2.16 3.82 17.13
CA GLU A 149 2.06 3.69 18.59
C GLU A 149 1.36 4.90 19.21
N CYS A 150 1.63 6.10 18.69
CA CYS A 150 0.97 7.33 19.11
C CYS A 150 -0.54 7.29 18.83
N ILE A 151 -0.97 6.88 17.63
CA ILE A 151 -2.39 6.80 17.26
C ILE A 151 -3.11 5.72 18.07
N LEU A 152 -2.46 4.57 18.32
CA LEU A 152 -3.03 3.51 19.15
C LEU A 152 -3.23 3.97 20.60
N THR A 153 -2.24 4.67 21.17
CA THR A 153 -2.36 5.26 22.51
C THR A 153 -3.48 6.29 22.55
N LEU A 154 -3.52 7.20 21.57
CA LEU A 154 -4.57 8.21 21.44
C LEU A 154 -5.95 7.58 21.28
N SER A 155 -6.06 6.41 20.66
CA SER A 155 -7.33 5.70 20.48
C SER A 155 -7.88 5.08 21.78
N ASP A 156 -7.02 4.86 22.78
CA ASP A 156 -7.44 4.43 24.11
C ASP A 156 -7.92 5.59 24.98
N GLU A 157 -7.28 6.76 24.86
CA GLU A 157 -7.57 7.93 25.68
C GLU A 157 -8.65 8.83 25.06
N GLU A 158 -8.52 9.16 23.77
CA GLU A 158 -9.35 10.13 23.05
C GLU A 158 -9.66 9.64 21.61
N PRO A 159 -10.59 8.68 21.44
CA PRO A 159 -10.82 7.98 20.17
C PRO A 159 -11.18 8.89 18.99
N ILE A 160 -11.93 9.97 19.22
CA ILE A 160 -12.29 10.94 18.16
C ILE A 160 -11.06 11.61 17.56
N LYS A 161 -10.11 12.02 18.41
CA LYS A 161 -8.84 12.60 17.96
C LYS A 161 -8.03 11.59 17.15
N ALA A 162 -7.97 10.33 17.60
CA ALA A 162 -7.32 9.25 16.86
C ALA A 162 -7.96 9.01 15.49
N PHE A 163 -9.28 9.06 15.40
CA PHE A 163 -10.01 8.92 14.14
C PHE A 163 -9.68 10.04 13.15
N HIS A 164 -9.59 11.29 13.59
CA HIS A 164 -9.16 12.41 12.75
C HIS A 164 -7.78 12.21 12.12
N VAL A 165 -6.83 11.67 12.88
CA VAL A 165 -5.48 11.38 12.36
C VAL A 165 -5.53 10.17 11.42
N PHE A 166 -6.20 9.09 11.82
CA PHE A 166 -6.26 7.86 11.04
C PHE A 166 -6.89 8.08 9.65
N ILE A 167 -8.00 8.83 9.57
CA ILE A 167 -8.65 9.07 8.27
C ILE A 167 -7.78 9.89 7.30
N ALA A 168 -6.77 10.60 7.80
CA ALA A 168 -5.87 11.37 6.96
C ALA A 168 -4.67 10.54 6.46
N LEU A 169 -4.38 9.38 7.07
CA LEU A 169 -3.23 8.57 6.70
C LEU A 169 -3.36 7.96 5.29
N PRO A 170 -2.22 7.80 4.58
CA PRO A 170 -2.19 7.10 3.30
C PRO A 170 -2.45 5.59 3.47
N ALA A 171 -2.89 4.95 2.39
CA ALA A 171 -3.36 3.57 2.39
C ALA A 171 -2.27 2.47 2.47
N ARG A 172 -1.10 2.76 3.05
CA ARG A 172 0.06 1.86 3.02
C ARG A 172 0.51 1.50 4.45
N GLY A 173 0.49 0.22 4.80
CA GLY A 173 1.15 -0.31 6.01
C GLY A 173 0.42 -1.46 6.70
N SER A 174 1.19 -2.34 7.34
CA SER A 174 0.69 -3.48 8.15
C SER A 174 -0.07 -3.07 9.43
N PHE A 175 -0.06 -1.78 9.77
CA PHE A 175 -0.62 -1.23 11.01
C PHE A 175 -2.14 -1.11 11.04
N ILE A 176 -2.77 -1.13 9.87
CA ILE A 176 -4.23 -1.04 9.71
C ILE A 176 -4.91 -2.14 10.53
N TYR A 177 -4.30 -3.33 10.61
CA TYR A 177 -4.80 -4.45 11.40
C TYR A 177 -4.79 -4.18 12.90
N ALA A 178 -3.65 -3.73 13.45
CA ALA A 178 -3.54 -3.42 14.88
C ALA A 178 -4.51 -2.30 15.29
N PHE A 179 -4.69 -1.28 14.43
CA PHE A 179 -5.65 -0.22 14.68
C PHE A 179 -7.09 -0.73 14.63
N LEU A 180 -7.43 -1.57 13.65
CA LEU A 180 -8.75 -2.15 13.50
C LEU A 180 -9.10 -3.07 14.67
N GLU A 181 -8.24 -4.04 15.00
CA GLU A 181 -8.52 -5.01 16.08
C GLU A 181 -8.80 -4.31 17.40
N ARG A 182 -8.01 -3.28 17.73
CA ARG A 182 -8.12 -2.54 18.99
C ARG A 182 -9.32 -1.58 19.04
N ASN A 183 -9.75 -1.04 17.89
CA ASN A 183 -10.74 0.06 17.86
C ASN A 183 -12.09 -0.29 17.26
N GLN A 184 -12.24 -1.46 16.62
CA GLN A 184 -13.51 -1.83 15.99
C GLN A 184 -14.69 -1.84 16.97
N GLU A 185 -14.52 -2.42 18.17
CA GLU A 185 -15.61 -2.49 19.16
C GLU A 185 -16.00 -1.10 19.68
N LYS A 186 -15.00 -0.24 19.95
CA LYS A 186 -15.24 1.15 20.35
C LYS A 186 -15.99 1.93 19.26
N ALA A 187 -15.54 1.82 18.01
CA ALA A 187 -16.20 2.47 16.88
C ALA A 187 -17.65 1.97 16.71
N TYR A 188 -17.90 0.66 16.79
CA TYR A 188 -19.27 0.13 16.71
C TYR A 188 -20.15 0.58 17.88
N ASN A 189 -19.61 0.65 19.10
CA ASN A 189 -20.35 1.12 20.27
C ASN A 189 -20.76 2.59 20.13
N MET A 190 -19.89 3.44 19.58
CA MET A 190 -20.17 4.85 19.28
C MET A 190 -21.21 4.98 18.17
N LEU A 191 -21.18 4.12 17.16
CA LEU A 191 -22.18 4.13 16.10
C LEU A 191 -23.57 3.67 16.57
N ARG A 192 -23.65 2.71 17.50
CA ARG A 192 -24.92 2.19 18.07
C ARG A 192 -25.61 3.18 19.00
N ASN A 193 -24.84 4.04 19.67
CA ASN A 193 -25.35 4.97 20.68
C ASN A 193 -25.05 6.42 20.28
N PRO A 194 -25.66 6.94 19.21
CA PRO A 194 -25.43 8.32 18.78
C PRO A 194 -25.95 9.31 19.82
N GLU A 195 -25.11 10.29 20.19
CA GLU A 195 -25.55 11.45 20.98
C GLU A 195 -26.20 12.49 20.05
N GLN A 196 -27.38 13.01 20.44
CA GLN A 196 -28.21 13.90 19.60
C GLN A 196 -27.45 15.12 19.04
N ASP A 197 -26.50 15.67 19.79
CA ASP A 197 -25.72 16.86 19.40
C ASP A 197 -24.36 16.53 18.72
N ARG A 198 -24.06 15.24 18.47
CA ARG A 198 -22.75 14.78 17.95
C ARG A 198 -22.84 14.03 16.62
N VAL A 199 -23.62 14.58 15.70
CA VAL A 199 -23.77 14.01 14.33
C VAL A 199 -22.43 13.98 13.57
N GLN A 200 -21.56 14.96 13.82
CA GLN A 200 -20.23 15.04 13.17
C GLN A 200 -19.30 13.92 13.65
N ASP A 201 -19.26 13.65 14.95
CA ASP A 201 -18.52 12.53 15.54
C ASP A 201 -19.03 11.21 14.97
N TRP A 202 -20.35 11.02 14.91
CA TRP A 202 -20.93 9.81 14.33
C TRP A 202 -20.51 9.62 12.86
N SER A 203 -20.54 10.69 12.07
CA SER A 203 -20.12 10.69 10.66
C SER A 203 -18.63 10.37 10.51
N LEU A 204 -17.78 10.93 11.39
CA LEU A 204 -16.35 10.62 11.44
C LEU A 204 -16.10 9.14 11.77
N VAL A 205 -16.84 8.57 12.72
CA VAL A 205 -16.73 7.14 13.06
C VAL A 205 -17.15 6.28 11.88
N LEU A 206 -18.24 6.62 11.18
CA LEU A 206 -18.67 5.89 9.98
C LEU A 206 -17.57 5.92 8.91
N ILE A 207 -17.03 7.10 8.60
CA ILE A 207 -15.93 7.26 7.65
C ILE A 207 -14.72 6.42 8.06
N THR A 208 -14.38 6.43 9.35
CA THR A 208 -13.25 5.68 9.89
C THR A 208 -13.43 4.18 9.69
N VAL A 209 -14.61 3.63 10.01
CA VAL A 209 -14.90 2.20 9.82
C VAL A 209 -14.90 1.82 8.33
N ILE A 210 -15.44 2.67 7.46
CA ILE A 210 -15.38 2.42 6.01
C ILE A 210 -13.95 2.47 5.50
N LYS A 211 -13.13 3.45 5.92
CA LYS A 211 -11.71 3.51 5.57
C LYS A 211 -10.97 2.28 6.09
N MET A 212 -11.20 1.85 7.32
CA MET A 212 -10.67 0.58 7.85
C MET A 212 -11.00 -0.59 6.92
N GLY A 213 -12.26 -0.76 6.53
CA GLY A 213 -12.67 -1.85 5.63
C GLY A 213 -12.05 -1.76 4.24
N VAL A 214 -11.93 -0.56 3.68
CA VAL A 214 -11.22 -0.31 2.41
C VAL A 214 -9.73 -0.65 2.53
N LEU A 215 -9.10 -0.28 3.63
CA LEU A 215 -7.67 -0.49 3.86
C LEU A 215 -7.33 -1.94 4.18
N VAL A 216 -8.22 -2.68 4.84
CA VAL A 216 -8.08 -4.12 5.07
C VAL A 216 -8.03 -4.92 3.77
N LEU A 217 -8.62 -4.42 2.68
CA LEU A 217 -8.59 -5.08 1.36
C LEU A 217 -7.18 -5.18 0.73
N TYR A 218 -6.15 -4.65 1.39
CA TYR A 218 -4.75 -4.78 0.99
C TYR A 218 -4.04 -6.06 1.46
N SER A 219 -4.57 -6.84 2.42
CA SER A 219 -3.90 -8.06 2.91
C SER A 219 -4.84 -9.22 3.26
N GLU A 220 -5.01 -10.14 2.31
CA GLU A 220 -5.17 -11.60 2.38
C GLU A 220 -6.05 -12.30 3.48
N ASP A 221 -6.06 -11.93 4.77
CA ASP A 221 -6.93 -12.55 5.82
C ASP A 221 -8.38 -11.99 5.87
N ILE A 222 -8.95 -11.65 4.72
CA ILE A 222 -9.91 -10.53 4.64
C ILE A 222 -11.40 -10.92 4.70
N TYR A 223 -11.81 -12.07 4.19
CA TYR A 223 -13.23 -12.31 3.91
C TYR A 223 -14.10 -12.35 5.19
N ASP A 224 -13.59 -12.95 6.27
CA ASP A 224 -14.31 -13.01 7.55
C ASP A 224 -14.34 -11.65 8.26
N LEU A 225 -13.27 -10.86 8.15
CA LEU A 225 -13.20 -9.54 8.75
C LEU A 225 -14.11 -8.54 8.01
N ILE A 226 -14.11 -8.56 6.67
CA ILE A 226 -15.04 -7.76 5.87
C ILE A 226 -16.49 -8.16 6.10
N GLY A 227 -16.77 -9.47 6.16
CA GLY A 227 -18.09 -9.97 6.48
C GLY A 227 -18.59 -9.43 7.83
N ARG A 228 -17.72 -9.46 8.85
CA ARG A 228 -17.99 -8.89 10.18
C ARG A 228 -18.20 -7.37 10.15
N VAL A 229 -17.31 -6.62 9.50
CA VAL A 229 -17.42 -5.16 9.37
C VAL A 229 -18.74 -4.76 8.73
N ILE A 230 -19.05 -5.36 7.57
CA ILE A 230 -20.29 -5.08 6.85
C ILE A 230 -21.51 -5.46 7.69
N SER A 231 -21.52 -6.67 8.29
CA SER A 231 -22.63 -7.13 9.14
C SER A 231 -22.88 -6.18 10.31
N ASN A 232 -21.83 -5.73 10.99
CA ASN A 232 -21.93 -4.82 12.12
C ASN A 232 -22.49 -3.45 11.71
N ILE A 233 -21.98 -2.85 10.62
CA ILE A 233 -22.50 -1.56 10.16
C ILE A 233 -23.94 -1.67 9.68
N VAL A 234 -24.32 -2.75 8.98
CA VAL A 234 -25.70 -2.97 8.53
C VAL A 234 -26.65 -3.10 9.73
N ASN A 235 -26.23 -3.79 10.79
CA ASN A 235 -27.00 -3.89 12.03
C ASN A 235 -27.17 -2.52 12.71
N VAL A 236 -26.10 -1.75 12.82
CA VAL A 236 -26.12 -0.37 13.33
C VAL A 236 -27.11 0.48 12.54
N VAL A 237 -27.01 0.49 11.21
CA VAL A 237 -27.88 1.27 10.34
C VAL A 237 -29.34 0.83 10.50
N SER A 238 -29.59 -0.47 10.57
CA SER A 238 -30.94 -1.01 10.76
C SER A 238 -31.55 -0.59 12.10
N GLU A 239 -30.77 -0.59 13.17
CA GLU A 239 -31.21 -0.10 14.50
C GLU A 239 -31.46 1.41 14.49
N LEU A 240 -30.58 2.18 13.86
CA LEU A 240 -30.66 3.63 13.77
C LEU A 240 -31.91 4.07 12.99
N VAL A 241 -32.26 3.36 11.91
CA VAL A 241 -33.52 3.57 11.16
C VAL A 241 -34.74 3.14 11.99
N LYS A 242 -34.69 2.01 12.70
CA LYS A 242 -35.79 1.59 13.59
C LYS A 242 -36.07 2.61 14.70
N ASN A 243 -35.04 3.31 15.17
CA ASN A 243 -35.14 4.30 16.22
C ASN A 243 -35.53 5.71 15.71
N GLY A 244 -35.76 5.89 14.40
CA GLY A 244 -36.16 7.17 13.82
C GLY A 244 -35.05 8.22 13.78
N ASN A 245 -33.78 7.80 13.77
CA ASN A 245 -32.61 8.67 13.76
C ASN A 245 -31.99 8.83 12.37
N GLU A 246 -32.78 8.71 11.29
CA GLU A 246 -32.28 8.64 9.90
C GLU A 246 -31.43 9.84 9.48
N GLU A 247 -31.59 11.00 10.13
CA GLU A 247 -30.78 12.21 9.91
C GLU A 247 -29.28 11.97 10.08
N PHE A 248 -28.87 11.16 11.08
CA PHE A 248 -27.47 10.78 11.29
C PHE A 248 -26.90 10.05 10.07
N LEU A 249 -27.69 9.13 9.51
CA LEU A 249 -27.28 8.35 8.36
C LEU A 249 -27.21 9.20 7.09
N VAL A 250 -28.18 10.11 6.88
CA VAL A 250 -28.16 11.03 5.74
C VAL A 250 -26.91 11.91 5.77
N GLN A 251 -26.64 12.55 6.91
CA GLN A 251 -25.46 13.40 7.08
C GLN A 251 -24.15 12.60 6.96
N GLY A 252 -24.09 11.43 7.60
CA GLY A 252 -22.91 10.56 7.52
C GLY A 252 -22.62 10.05 6.12
N LEU A 253 -23.65 9.77 5.30
CA LEU A 253 -23.46 9.40 3.90
C LEU A 253 -22.99 10.57 3.04
N ASP A 254 -23.48 11.78 3.29
CA ASP A 254 -23.01 12.98 2.58
C ASP A 254 -21.54 13.30 2.91
N ASP A 255 -21.13 13.16 4.18
CA ASP A 255 -19.73 13.33 4.58
C ASP A 255 -18.84 12.18 4.08
N LEU A 256 -19.34 10.95 4.09
CA LEU A 256 -18.66 9.80 3.48
C LEU A 256 -18.43 10.03 1.97
N LYS A 257 -19.41 10.59 1.26
CA LYS A 257 -19.26 10.94 -0.15
C LYS A 257 -18.11 11.92 -0.37
N ARG A 258 -18.05 13.00 0.43
CA ARG A 258 -16.98 14.02 0.35
C ARG A 258 -15.62 13.41 0.64
N PHE A 259 -15.55 12.56 1.67
CA PHE A 259 -14.35 11.83 2.03
C PHE A 259 -13.88 10.91 0.89
N LEU A 260 -14.76 10.03 0.40
CA LEU A 260 -14.43 9.06 -0.66
C LEU A 260 -14.00 9.74 -1.96
N LEU A 261 -14.54 10.93 -2.29
CA LEU A 261 -14.10 11.70 -3.46
C LEU A 261 -12.60 12.03 -3.39
N LEU A 262 -12.13 12.44 -2.22
CA LEU A 262 -10.74 12.81 -1.99
C LEU A 262 -9.86 11.58 -1.78
N ASP A 263 -10.29 10.67 -0.91
CA ASP A 263 -9.50 9.51 -0.48
C ASP A 263 -9.30 8.50 -1.63
N LYS A 264 -10.32 8.28 -2.47
CA LYS A 264 -10.20 7.46 -3.69
C LYS A 264 -9.16 8.01 -4.66
N THR A 265 -9.07 9.34 -4.77
CA THR A 265 -8.11 10.02 -5.66
C THR A 265 -6.68 9.93 -5.13
N ILE A 266 -6.52 10.09 -3.81
CA ILE A 266 -5.20 10.08 -3.15
C ILE A 266 -4.64 8.66 -3.04
N ASN A 267 -5.50 7.67 -2.74
CA ASN A 267 -5.08 6.30 -2.44
C ASN A 267 -5.33 5.30 -3.60
N ASP A 268 -5.78 5.77 -4.76
CA ASP A 268 -6.04 4.99 -5.98
C ASP A 268 -6.79 3.67 -5.73
N PHE A 269 -8.06 3.76 -5.30
CA PHE A 269 -8.81 2.57 -4.89
C PHE A 269 -8.92 1.54 -6.02
N ASN A 270 -8.58 0.28 -5.72
CA ASN A 270 -8.74 -0.83 -6.65
C ASN A 270 -10.20 -1.32 -6.75
N ASN A 271 -10.46 -2.25 -7.69
CA ASN A 271 -11.80 -2.80 -7.91
C ASN A 271 -12.39 -3.47 -6.66
N SER A 272 -11.57 -4.15 -5.86
CA SER A 272 -12.02 -4.81 -4.63
C SER A 272 -12.46 -3.79 -3.58
N GLN A 273 -11.74 -2.70 -3.44
CA GLN A 273 -12.07 -1.57 -2.56
C GLN A 273 -13.34 -0.87 -2.98
N CYS A 274 -13.48 -0.61 -4.28
CA CYS A 274 -14.73 -0.09 -4.83
C CYS A 274 -15.89 -1.07 -4.60
N HIS A 275 -15.67 -2.37 -4.81
CA HIS A 275 -16.67 -3.42 -4.57
C HIS A 275 -17.11 -3.49 -3.10
N PHE A 276 -16.19 -3.35 -2.15
CA PHE A 276 -16.51 -3.30 -0.72
C PHE A 276 -17.44 -2.13 -0.39
N VAL A 277 -17.11 -0.93 -0.87
CA VAL A 277 -17.97 0.25 -0.65
C VAL A 277 -19.35 0.02 -1.27
N LEU A 278 -19.41 -0.54 -2.48
CA LEU A 278 -20.69 -0.86 -3.13
C LEU A 278 -21.48 -1.93 -2.39
N LEU A 279 -20.83 -2.97 -1.87
CA LEU A 279 -21.47 -4.02 -1.10
C LEU A 279 -22.04 -3.47 0.21
N PHE A 280 -21.32 -2.58 0.88
CA PHE A 280 -21.82 -1.84 2.03
C PHE A 280 -23.07 -1.04 1.66
N LEU A 281 -22.98 -0.18 0.63
CA LEU A 281 -24.09 0.66 0.17
C LEU A 281 -25.33 -0.15 -0.22
N TYR A 282 -25.14 -1.28 -0.89
CA TYR A 282 -26.22 -2.19 -1.26
C TYR A 282 -26.94 -2.77 -0.02
N LYS A 283 -26.19 -3.17 1.01
CA LYS A 283 -26.78 -3.79 2.21
C LYS A 283 -27.47 -2.80 3.15
N ILE A 284 -27.13 -1.52 3.09
CA ILE A 284 -27.80 -0.47 3.90
C ILE A 284 -28.98 0.19 3.17
N GLN A 285 -29.35 -0.31 1.99
CA GLN A 285 -30.47 0.21 1.23
C GLN A 285 -31.76 0.03 2.03
N VAL A 286 -32.44 1.14 2.32
CA VAL A 286 -33.66 1.19 3.15
C VAL A 286 -34.79 1.89 2.39
N ASN A 287 -36.04 1.74 2.86
CA ASN A 287 -37.23 2.29 2.20
C ASN A 287 -37.39 3.82 2.30
N THR A 288 -36.28 4.57 2.44
CA THR A 288 -36.28 6.03 2.56
C THR A 288 -35.67 6.65 1.32
N THR A 289 -36.40 7.57 0.68
CA THR A 289 -35.98 8.22 -0.59
C THR A 289 -34.67 9.00 -0.45
N GLN A 290 -34.49 9.74 0.64
CA GLN A 290 -33.27 10.55 0.87
C GLN A 290 -32.00 9.70 1.04
N ILE A 291 -32.09 8.59 1.77
CA ILE A 291 -30.96 7.66 1.98
C ILE A 291 -30.60 6.97 0.65
N ASN A 292 -31.60 6.53 -0.12
CA ASN A 292 -31.37 5.93 -1.43
C ASN A 292 -30.75 6.91 -2.43
N ASP A 293 -31.13 8.19 -2.39
CA ASP A 293 -30.49 9.23 -3.20
C ASP A 293 -29.02 9.45 -2.83
N ALA A 294 -28.68 9.47 -1.54
CA ALA A 294 -27.29 9.56 -1.08
C ALA A 294 -26.48 8.32 -1.50
N ILE A 295 -27.05 7.11 -1.31
CA ILE A 295 -26.47 5.84 -1.75
C ILE A 295 -26.22 5.85 -3.26
N ASN A 296 -27.18 6.30 -4.07
CA ASN A 296 -27.04 6.37 -5.52
C ASN A 296 -25.92 7.33 -5.93
N LYS A 297 -25.79 8.49 -5.27
CA LYS A 297 -24.71 9.45 -5.52
C LYS A 297 -23.33 8.87 -5.20
N ILE A 298 -23.19 8.14 -4.08
CA ILE A 298 -21.92 7.48 -3.72
C ILE A 298 -21.65 6.31 -4.66
N SER A 299 -22.66 5.50 -4.97
CA SER A 299 -22.55 4.38 -5.90
C SER A 299 -22.11 4.86 -7.28
N GLN A 300 -22.68 5.97 -7.76
CA GLN A 300 -22.21 6.63 -8.98
C GLN A 300 -20.77 7.13 -8.84
N LEU A 301 -20.35 7.73 -7.73
CA LEU A 301 -18.95 8.14 -7.51
C LEU A 301 -17.97 6.96 -7.51
N VAL A 302 -18.41 5.81 -6.98
CA VAL A 302 -17.59 4.61 -6.89
C VAL A 302 -17.57 3.85 -8.22
N LEU A 303 -18.73 3.71 -8.90
CA LEU A 303 -18.91 3.05 -10.21
C LEU A 303 -18.47 3.91 -11.41
N HIS A 304 -18.64 5.22 -11.36
CA HIS A 304 -18.16 6.13 -12.38
C HIS A 304 -16.65 6.35 -12.18
N VAL A 305 -15.88 5.76 -13.09
CA VAL A 305 -14.61 6.33 -13.51
C VAL A 305 -14.92 7.64 -14.24
N HIS A 306 -14.83 8.78 -13.52
CA HIS A 306 -15.08 10.19 -13.88
C HIS A 306 -15.69 10.52 -15.26
N ASN A 307 -16.81 11.27 -15.22
CA ASN A 307 -17.28 12.12 -16.32
C ASN A 307 -17.00 13.59 -15.89
N PRO A 308 -16.05 14.32 -16.51
CA PRO A 308 -15.65 15.64 -16.05
C PRO A 308 -16.29 16.75 -16.89
N ASP A 309 -17.60 16.95 -16.78
CA ASP A 309 -18.27 18.13 -17.36
C ASP A 309 -18.71 19.15 -16.31
N SER A 310 -18.40 18.91 -15.04
CA SER A 310 -18.63 19.88 -13.98
C SER A 310 -17.40 19.97 -13.10
N LEU A 311 -16.46 20.84 -13.46
CA LEU A 311 -15.62 21.64 -12.56
C LEU A 311 -14.73 22.50 -13.45
N THR A 312 -14.86 23.81 -13.27
CA THR A 312 -14.21 24.87 -14.03
C THR A 312 -12.69 24.79 -13.97
N GLN A 313 -12.07 25.13 -15.10
CA GLN A 313 -10.64 25.17 -15.39
C GLN A 313 -9.81 25.91 -14.33
N GLU A 314 -8.89 25.20 -13.69
CA GLU A 314 -7.56 25.70 -13.32
C GLU A 314 -6.57 24.53 -13.49
N GLU A 315 -5.60 24.71 -14.39
CA GLU A 315 -4.61 23.71 -14.78
C GLU A 315 -3.63 23.45 -13.63
N THR A 316 -3.94 22.42 -12.84
CA THR A 316 -3.03 21.82 -11.85
C THR A 316 -2.41 20.55 -12.43
N PRO A 317 -1.26 20.05 -11.91
CA PRO A 317 -0.68 18.76 -12.28
C PRO A 317 -1.65 17.56 -12.16
N LEU A 318 -2.71 17.70 -11.34
CA LEU A 318 -3.85 16.76 -11.26
C LEU A 318 -4.70 16.71 -12.55
N ALA A 319 -4.87 17.84 -13.25
CA ALA A 319 -5.63 17.91 -14.50
C ALA A 319 -4.90 17.18 -15.66
N LEU A 320 -3.56 17.17 -15.65
CA LEU A 320 -2.71 16.44 -16.60
C LEU A 320 -2.79 14.92 -16.37
N ASN A 321 -2.77 14.45 -15.12
CA ASN A 321 -2.92 13.01 -14.84
C ASN A 321 -4.34 12.52 -15.16
N GLN A 322 -5.37 13.34 -14.89
CA GLN A 322 -6.75 13.02 -15.24
C GLN A 322 -6.98 13.00 -16.76
N SER A 323 -6.36 13.89 -17.52
CA SER A 323 -6.46 13.91 -18.99
C SER A 323 -5.78 12.70 -19.62
N TRP A 324 -4.59 12.32 -19.12
CA TRP A 324 -3.90 11.09 -19.53
C TRP A 324 -4.71 9.84 -19.19
N TYR A 325 -5.25 9.76 -17.97
CA TYR A 325 -6.08 8.63 -17.56
C TYR A 325 -7.36 8.50 -18.41
N ASN A 326 -8.03 9.63 -18.69
CA ASN A 326 -9.18 9.67 -19.59
C ASN A 326 -8.82 9.27 -21.02
N HIS A 327 -7.67 9.72 -21.53
CA HIS A 327 -7.17 9.32 -22.84
C HIS A 327 -6.92 7.80 -22.90
N LEU A 328 -6.17 7.25 -21.94
CA LEU A 328 -5.87 5.82 -21.84
C LEU A 328 -7.12 4.95 -21.69
N LYS A 329 -8.20 5.47 -21.09
CA LYS A 329 -9.49 4.77 -20.96
C LYS A 329 -10.18 4.50 -22.30
N THR A 330 -9.93 5.34 -23.30
CA THR A 330 -10.50 5.17 -24.65
C THR A 330 -9.70 4.20 -25.53
N LEU A 331 -8.49 3.82 -25.08
CA LEU A 331 -7.55 3.01 -25.86
C LEU A 331 -7.70 1.52 -25.56
N ARG A 332 -7.39 0.69 -26.57
CA ARG A 332 -7.32 -0.77 -26.44
C ARG A 332 -5.98 -1.21 -25.86
N SER A 333 -5.91 -2.44 -25.37
CA SER A 333 -4.74 -3.03 -24.68
C SER A 333 -3.42 -2.84 -25.44
N VAL A 334 -3.40 -3.09 -26.75
CA VAL A 334 -2.18 -2.90 -27.57
C VAL A 334 -1.79 -1.42 -27.70
N GLN A 335 -2.78 -0.53 -27.83
CA GLN A 335 -2.52 0.91 -27.96
C GLN A 335 -1.96 1.48 -26.65
N VAL A 336 -2.48 1.03 -25.51
CA VAL A 336 -1.96 1.37 -24.19
C VAL A 336 -0.51 0.85 -24.02
N LEU A 337 -0.22 -0.38 -24.45
CA LEU A 337 1.14 -0.93 -24.39
C LEU A 337 2.11 -0.16 -25.30
N ASN A 338 1.67 0.32 -26.46
CA ASN A 338 2.50 1.15 -27.34
C ASN A 338 2.90 2.47 -26.69
N ILE A 339 2.01 3.10 -25.90
CA ILE A 339 2.35 4.30 -25.13
C ILE A 339 3.43 3.99 -24.10
N PHE A 340 3.31 2.88 -23.38
CA PHE A 340 4.34 2.44 -22.43
C PHE A 340 5.69 2.13 -23.11
N ALA A 341 5.64 1.48 -24.27
CA ALA A 341 6.83 1.07 -25.04
C ALA A 341 7.56 2.23 -25.71
N SER A 342 6.86 3.34 -25.97
CA SER A 342 7.39 4.51 -26.65
C SER A 342 8.27 5.36 -25.72
N ASN A 343 9.35 5.88 -26.29
CA ASN A 343 10.24 6.83 -25.62
C ASN A 343 9.79 8.29 -25.82
N GLU A 344 8.69 8.51 -26.55
CA GLU A 344 8.15 9.85 -26.84
C GLU A 344 7.31 10.42 -25.67
N TYR A 345 6.99 9.59 -24.68
CA TYR A 345 6.18 9.95 -23.52
C TYR A 345 7.02 9.99 -22.24
N GLU A 346 6.67 10.90 -21.34
CA GLU A 346 7.29 11.02 -20.01
C GLU A 346 7.09 9.75 -19.17
N ASP A 347 8.02 9.45 -18.27
CA ASP A 347 8.01 8.24 -17.45
C ASP A 347 6.72 8.07 -16.65
N ARG A 348 6.14 9.18 -16.15
CA ARG A 348 4.85 9.16 -15.45
C ARG A 348 3.68 8.73 -16.34
N SER A 349 3.67 9.16 -17.60
CA SER A 349 2.62 8.76 -18.57
C SER A 349 2.74 7.29 -18.96
N ARG A 350 3.98 6.80 -19.06
CA ARG A 350 4.28 5.40 -19.33
C ARG A 350 3.87 4.51 -18.15
N GLU A 351 4.13 4.96 -16.92
CA GLU A 351 3.70 4.29 -15.69
C GLU A 351 2.15 4.18 -15.62
N LEU A 352 1.43 5.27 -15.89
CA LEU A 352 -0.04 5.26 -15.94
C LEU A 352 -0.56 4.31 -17.04
N ALA A 353 0.13 4.23 -18.17
CA ALA A 353 -0.23 3.31 -19.25
C ALA A 353 -0.08 1.84 -18.81
N ILE A 354 1.02 1.45 -18.17
CA ILE A 354 1.20 0.05 -17.74
C ILE A 354 0.25 -0.35 -16.61
N ILE A 355 -0.07 0.56 -15.69
CA ILE A 355 -1.10 0.35 -14.64
C ILE A 355 -2.47 0.15 -15.30
N ARG A 356 -2.84 1.02 -16.25
CA ARG A 356 -4.12 0.90 -16.97
C ARG A 356 -4.19 -0.39 -17.77
N LEU A 357 -3.09 -0.81 -18.39
CA LEU A 357 -3.04 -2.09 -19.10
C LEU A 357 -3.29 -3.25 -18.14
N ASN A 358 -2.69 -3.23 -16.95
CA ASN A 358 -2.94 -4.25 -15.93
C ASN A 358 -4.44 -4.33 -15.58
N GLN A 359 -5.10 -3.19 -15.40
CA GLN A 359 -6.55 -3.13 -15.13
C GLN A 359 -7.37 -3.72 -16.29
N ILE A 360 -7.07 -3.32 -17.54
CA ILE A 360 -7.76 -3.85 -18.73
C ILE A 360 -7.65 -5.38 -18.77
N LEU A 361 -6.45 -5.91 -18.54
CA LEU A 361 -6.20 -7.36 -18.59
C LEU A 361 -6.80 -8.12 -17.39
N SER A 362 -6.84 -7.51 -16.21
CA SER A 362 -7.50 -8.05 -15.01
C SER A 362 -9.02 -8.17 -15.18
N ASP A 363 -9.65 -7.16 -15.77
CA ASP A 363 -11.09 -7.16 -16.07
C ASP A 363 -11.44 -8.25 -17.11
N HIS A 364 -10.55 -8.51 -18.06
CA HIS A 364 -10.72 -9.59 -19.04
C HIS A 364 -10.61 -10.99 -18.41
N HIS A 365 -9.74 -11.20 -17.42
CA HIS A 365 -9.57 -12.50 -16.74
C HIS A 365 -10.71 -12.88 -15.78
N THR A 366 -11.44 -11.90 -15.25
CA THR A 366 -12.56 -12.13 -14.32
C THR A 366 -13.89 -12.42 -15.04
N SER A 367 -13.97 -12.11 -16.33
CA SER A 367 -15.12 -12.36 -17.20
C SER A 367 -14.81 -13.54 -18.13
N GLU A 368 -15.36 -14.73 -17.86
CA GLU A 368 -15.25 -15.90 -18.77
C GLU A 368 -15.70 -15.60 -20.22
N LYS A 369 -16.45 -14.50 -20.42
CA LYS A 369 -17.05 -14.09 -21.69
C LYS A 369 -16.16 -13.21 -22.58
N SER A 370 -14.94 -12.83 -22.17
CA SER A 370 -14.11 -11.87 -22.95
C SER A 370 -12.62 -12.23 -23.00
N ARG A 371 -12.28 -13.39 -23.57
CA ARG A 371 -10.87 -13.75 -23.83
C ARG A 371 -10.28 -12.89 -24.97
N LEU A 372 -9.04 -12.46 -24.83
CA LEU A 372 -8.35 -11.66 -25.86
C LEU A 372 -8.12 -12.45 -27.14
N ASP A 373 -8.27 -11.85 -28.32
CA ASP A 373 -7.95 -12.53 -29.58
C ASP A 373 -6.45 -12.93 -29.65
N ILE A 374 -6.14 -14.05 -30.31
CA ILE A 374 -4.76 -14.53 -30.53
C ILE A 374 -3.92 -13.45 -31.22
N SER A 375 -4.50 -12.71 -32.16
CA SER A 375 -3.81 -11.61 -32.85
C SER A 375 -3.38 -10.49 -31.89
N VAL A 376 -4.18 -10.23 -30.85
CA VAL A 376 -3.91 -9.24 -29.80
C VAL A 376 -2.87 -9.77 -28.83
N ILE A 377 -2.97 -11.04 -28.43
CA ILE A 377 -2.00 -11.70 -27.55
C ILE A 377 -0.61 -11.67 -28.17
N ASN A 378 -0.47 -12.00 -29.46
CA ASN A 378 0.83 -11.97 -30.14
C ASN A 378 1.43 -10.56 -30.17
N GLN A 379 0.62 -9.53 -30.39
CA GLN A 379 1.08 -8.14 -30.36
C GLN A 379 1.53 -7.72 -28.95
N LEU A 380 0.76 -8.07 -27.93
CA LEU A 380 1.11 -7.80 -26.53
C LEU A 380 2.38 -8.55 -26.13
N GLN A 381 2.50 -9.83 -26.51
CA GLN A 381 3.67 -10.67 -26.28
C GLN A 381 4.94 -10.02 -26.86
N THR A 382 4.94 -9.70 -28.16
CA THR A 382 6.11 -9.12 -28.82
C THR A 382 6.51 -7.77 -28.23
N LEU A 383 5.55 -6.87 -28.02
CA LEU A 383 5.81 -5.54 -27.47
C LEU A 383 6.31 -5.63 -26.02
N LEU A 384 5.66 -6.45 -25.19
CA LEU A 384 6.03 -6.58 -23.78
C LEU A 384 7.42 -7.21 -23.63
N PHE A 385 7.76 -8.22 -24.45
CA PHE A 385 9.12 -8.78 -24.48
C PHE A 385 10.16 -7.74 -24.87
N SER A 386 9.88 -6.93 -25.89
CA SER A 386 10.78 -5.86 -26.31
C SER A 386 10.99 -4.81 -25.22
N CYS A 387 9.95 -4.52 -24.44
CA CYS A 387 10.06 -3.66 -23.27
C CYS A 387 10.96 -4.36 -22.24
N LEU A 388 10.67 -5.59 -21.84
CA LEU A 388 11.42 -6.31 -20.80
C LEU A 388 12.95 -6.26 -20.99
N LEU A 389 13.45 -6.25 -22.22
CA LEU A 389 14.88 -6.13 -22.51
C LEU A 389 15.50 -4.74 -22.30
N LYS A 390 14.71 -3.68 -22.14
CA LYS A 390 15.17 -2.32 -21.87
C LYS A 390 15.43 -2.11 -20.37
N GLU A 391 16.56 -1.47 -20.05
CA GLU A 391 16.93 -1.06 -18.69
C GLU A 391 16.13 0.18 -18.23
N GLY A 392 15.91 0.32 -16.91
CA GLY A 392 15.34 1.54 -16.30
C GLY A 392 13.83 1.73 -16.43
N ILE A 393 13.09 0.82 -17.05
CA ILE A 393 11.64 0.91 -17.15
C ILE A 393 10.99 0.15 -15.98
N PRO A 394 10.08 0.75 -15.19
CA PRO A 394 9.33 0.06 -14.17
C PRO A 394 8.29 -0.88 -14.81
N TYR A 395 8.35 -2.18 -14.48
CA TYR A 395 7.43 -3.19 -15.02
C TYR A 395 6.38 -3.59 -14.00
N HIS A 396 5.15 -3.73 -14.47
CA HIS A 396 4.08 -4.33 -13.69
C HIS A 396 4.04 -5.84 -13.95
N GLY A 397 4.54 -6.66 -13.01
CA GLY A 397 4.60 -8.12 -13.16
C GLY A 397 3.23 -8.77 -13.44
N GLY A 398 2.15 -8.14 -12.97
CA GLY A 398 0.78 -8.54 -13.31
C GLY A 398 0.47 -8.56 -14.81
N VAL A 399 0.97 -7.58 -15.59
CA VAL A 399 0.75 -7.54 -17.05
C VAL A 399 1.42 -8.73 -17.73
N VAL A 400 2.65 -9.06 -17.31
CA VAL A 400 3.39 -10.23 -17.79
C VAL A 400 2.62 -11.51 -17.48
N ASN A 401 2.14 -11.65 -16.24
CA ASN A 401 1.32 -12.78 -15.83
C ASN A 401 0.05 -12.92 -16.68
N HIS A 402 -0.69 -11.82 -16.91
CA HIS A 402 -1.90 -11.85 -17.72
C HIS A 402 -1.65 -12.36 -19.14
N VAL A 403 -0.62 -11.81 -19.80
CA VAL A 403 -0.26 -12.23 -21.17
C VAL A 403 0.21 -13.69 -21.17
N ALA A 404 1.05 -14.08 -20.21
CA ALA A 404 1.54 -15.45 -20.10
C ALA A 404 0.41 -16.46 -19.85
N CYS A 405 -0.57 -16.10 -19.01
CA CYS A 405 -1.77 -16.90 -18.77
C CYS A 405 -2.65 -17.03 -20.02
N GLU A 406 -2.84 -15.96 -20.80
CA GLU A 406 -3.58 -16.02 -22.07
C GLU A 406 -2.89 -16.93 -23.10
N ILE A 407 -1.56 -16.82 -23.22
CA ILE A 407 -0.76 -17.72 -24.07
C ILE A 407 -0.95 -19.16 -23.62
N PHE A 408 -0.75 -19.44 -22.33
CA PHE A 408 -0.92 -20.78 -21.77
C PHE A 408 -2.33 -21.33 -21.99
N MET A 409 -3.36 -20.54 -21.73
CA MET A 409 -4.75 -21.00 -21.83
C MET A 409 -5.18 -21.25 -23.28
N LYS A 410 -4.71 -20.45 -24.24
CA LYS A 410 -5.07 -20.58 -25.66
C LYS A 410 -4.20 -21.54 -26.45
N GLN A 411 -2.89 -21.48 -26.23
CA GLN A 411 -1.91 -22.20 -27.02
C GLN A 411 -1.41 -23.47 -26.31
N LYS A 412 -1.71 -23.63 -25.01
CA LYS A 412 -1.30 -24.78 -24.18
C LYS A 412 0.22 -24.98 -24.11
N VAL A 413 0.96 -23.88 -24.23
CA VAL A 413 2.42 -23.81 -24.11
C VAL A 413 2.82 -22.67 -23.19
N ASN A 414 3.98 -22.78 -22.55
CA ASN A 414 4.56 -21.69 -21.79
C ASN A 414 5.20 -20.66 -22.74
N TRP A 415 5.35 -19.42 -22.27
CA TRP A 415 5.92 -18.35 -23.08
C TRP A 415 7.44 -18.52 -23.21
N GLY A 416 7.89 -19.17 -24.30
CA GLY A 416 9.30 -19.51 -24.52
C GLY A 416 10.28 -18.33 -24.43
N GLU A 417 9.98 -17.18 -25.03
CA GLU A 417 10.88 -16.02 -24.95
C GLU A 417 11.01 -15.49 -23.51
N LEU A 418 9.95 -15.59 -22.71
CA LEU A 418 10.00 -15.22 -21.29
C LEU A 418 10.93 -16.16 -20.50
N GLY A 419 10.99 -17.45 -20.88
CA GLY A 419 11.98 -18.39 -20.34
C GLY A 419 13.41 -17.96 -20.62
N LEU A 420 13.69 -17.53 -21.86
CA LEU A 420 15.01 -17.03 -22.25
C LEU A 420 15.39 -15.77 -21.46
N TYR A 421 14.42 -14.88 -21.25
CA TYR A 421 14.59 -13.71 -20.40
C TYR A 421 15.01 -14.09 -18.98
N PHE A 422 14.28 -15.00 -18.32
CA PHE A 422 14.62 -15.41 -16.96
C PHE A 422 16.00 -16.08 -16.88
N ALA A 423 16.32 -16.93 -17.86
CA ALA A 423 17.61 -17.59 -17.93
C ALA A 423 18.78 -16.60 -18.06
N ALA A 424 18.60 -15.52 -18.84
CA ALA A 424 19.62 -14.51 -19.05
C ALA A 424 19.70 -13.50 -17.88
N GLN A 425 18.56 -13.02 -17.41
CA GLN A 425 18.48 -11.91 -16.46
C GLN A 425 18.65 -12.32 -15.00
N SER A 426 18.54 -13.61 -14.66
CA SER A 426 18.75 -14.06 -13.28
C SER A 426 20.14 -13.70 -12.72
N LYS A 427 21.15 -13.52 -13.58
CA LYS A 427 22.50 -13.12 -13.18
C LYS A 427 22.72 -11.60 -13.21
N ILE A 428 21.99 -10.89 -14.05
CA ILE A 428 22.18 -9.45 -14.31
C ILE A 428 21.28 -8.63 -13.37
N ASP A 429 19.98 -8.92 -13.38
CA ASP A 429 18.97 -8.24 -12.58
C ASP A 429 18.10 -9.29 -11.86
N PHE A 430 18.69 -9.92 -10.85
CA PHE A 430 18.07 -11.02 -10.11
C PHE A 430 16.77 -10.61 -9.43
N GLN A 431 16.74 -9.43 -8.80
CA GLN A 431 15.58 -8.96 -8.06
C GLN A 431 14.38 -8.77 -9.00
N ARG A 432 14.58 -8.08 -10.13
CA ARG A 432 13.53 -7.90 -11.13
C ARG A 432 13.09 -9.22 -11.75
N THR A 433 14.04 -10.12 -11.98
CA THR A 433 13.77 -11.47 -12.49
C THR A 433 12.85 -12.24 -11.54
N VAL A 434 13.19 -12.30 -10.25
CA VAL A 434 12.37 -12.96 -9.23
C VAL A 434 11.02 -12.29 -9.08
N TYR A 435 10.98 -10.94 -9.07
CA TYR A 435 9.72 -10.18 -8.98
C TYR A 435 8.74 -10.51 -10.12
N ILE A 436 9.24 -10.63 -11.36
CA ILE A 436 8.38 -11.03 -12.49
C ILE A 436 8.01 -12.51 -12.39
N PHE A 437 8.96 -13.37 -12.02
CA PHE A 437 8.73 -14.82 -11.91
C PHE A 437 7.67 -15.16 -10.85
N GLN A 438 7.71 -14.54 -9.67
CA GLN A 438 6.72 -14.77 -8.61
C GLN A 438 5.30 -14.31 -8.99
N CYS A 439 5.17 -13.40 -9.96
CA CYS A 439 3.86 -12.95 -10.43
C CYS A 439 3.15 -13.99 -11.29
N LEU A 440 3.84 -15.04 -11.77
CA LEU A 440 3.26 -16.06 -12.63
C LEU A 440 2.32 -16.95 -11.82
N THR A 441 1.03 -16.96 -12.17
CA THR A 441 -0.03 -17.67 -11.44
C THR A 441 -0.56 -18.90 -12.17
N MET A 442 0.23 -19.46 -13.07
CA MET A 442 -0.11 -20.62 -13.89
C MET A 442 0.97 -21.69 -13.78
N PRO A 443 0.66 -22.97 -14.02
CA PRO A 443 1.67 -24.03 -14.01
C PRO A 443 2.72 -23.79 -15.11
N LEU A 444 3.99 -24.00 -14.74
CA LEU A 444 5.16 -23.90 -15.61
C LEU A 444 5.74 -25.30 -15.82
N GLU A 445 4.91 -26.21 -16.32
CA GLU A 445 5.19 -27.65 -16.39
C GLU A 445 5.86 -28.08 -17.71
N GLU A 446 5.99 -27.17 -18.69
CA GLU A 446 6.67 -27.48 -19.94
C GLU A 446 8.17 -27.72 -19.67
N GLU A 447 8.61 -28.97 -19.86
CA GLU A 447 9.98 -29.43 -19.59
C GLU A 447 11.04 -28.51 -20.24
N MET A 448 10.82 -28.08 -21.48
CA MET A 448 11.71 -27.15 -22.17
C MET A 448 11.80 -25.77 -21.50
N PHE A 449 10.69 -25.26 -20.96
CA PHE A 449 10.67 -23.99 -20.25
C PHE A 449 11.40 -24.12 -18.91
N VAL A 450 11.13 -25.20 -18.17
CA VAL A 450 11.78 -25.49 -16.89
C VAL A 450 13.29 -25.66 -17.06
N ASP A 451 13.73 -26.45 -18.05
CA ASP A 451 15.14 -26.71 -18.33
C ASP A 451 15.92 -25.46 -18.72
N MET A 452 15.24 -24.48 -19.30
CA MET A 452 15.82 -23.19 -19.64
C MET A 452 16.02 -22.31 -18.39
N VAL A 453 15.01 -22.22 -17.53
CA VAL A 453 14.98 -21.27 -16.41
C VAL A 453 15.69 -21.81 -15.17
N ALA A 454 15.40 -23.06 -14.80
CA ALA A 454 15.78 -23.63 -13.52
C ALA A 454 17.30 -23.65 -13.26
N PRO A 455 18.19 -23.99 -14.22
CA PRO A 455 19.62 -24.06 -13.94
C PRO A 455 20.22 -22.73 -13.45
N ASN A 456 19.92 -21.62 -14.13
CA ASN A 456 20.48 -20.32 -13.79
C ASN A 456 19.77 -19.71 -12.58
N LEU A 457 18.44 -19.82 -12.49
CA LEU A 457 17.69 -19.25 -11.37
C LEU A 457 17.98 -20.00 -10.06
N LEU A 458 18.04 -21.35 -10.06
CA LEU A 458 18.43 -22.14 -8.88
C LEU A 458 19.84 -21.79 -8.41
N GLN A 459 20.78 -21.60 -9.33
CA GLN A 459 22.15 -21.25 -8.95
C GLN A 459 22.18 -19.90 -8.20
N GLU A 460 21.47 -18.90 -8.72
CA GLU A 460 21.46 -17.56 -8.16
C GLU A 460 20.64 -17.42 -6.88
N THR A 461 19.54 -18.18 -6.74
CA THR A 461 18.77 -18.25 -5.48
C THR A 461 19.59 -18.91 -4.38
N ARG A 462 20.24 -20.04 -4.65
CA ARG A 462 21.05 -20.77 -3.67
C ARG A 462 22.22 -19.93 -3.15
N LYS A 463 22.94 -19.23 -4.03
CA LYS A 463 24.00 -18.29 -3.62
C LYS A 463 23.52 -17.26 -2.59
N ARG A 464 22.29 -16.76 -2.74
CA ARG A 464 21.72 -15.74 -1.86
C ARG A 464 21.18 -16.32 -0.56
N ILE A 465 20.56 -17.50 -0.62
CA ILE A 465 20.04 -18.23 0.55
C ILE A 465 21.16 -18.76 1.44
N GLN A 466 22.30 -19.16 0.87
CA GLN A 466 23.47 -19.65 1.61
C GLN A 466 24.31 -18.51 2.21
N LYS A 467 24.18 -17.27 1.72
CA LYS A 467 24.96 -16.13 2.19
C LYS A 467 24.91 -15.93 3.72
N PRO A 468 23.76 -16.04 4.41
CA PRO A 468 23.72 -15.97 5.87
C PRO A 468 24.41 -17.15 6.56
N ILE A 469 24.54 -18.30 5.92
CA ILE A 469 25.24 -19.46 6.49
C ILE A 469 26.76 -19.18 6.46
N ASP A 470 27.26 -18.72 5.31
CA ASP A 470 28.69 -18.61 5.03
C ASP A 470 29.33 -17.28 5.48
N THR A 471 28.54 -16.26 5.82
CA THR A 471 29.04 -14.91 6.14
C THR A 471 29.17 -14.67 7.65
N PRO A 472 30.26 -14.06 8.14
CA PRO A 472 30.41 -13.64 9.55
C PRO A 472 29.32 -12.67 10.00
N ARG A 473 28.92 -12.73 11.29
CA ARG A 473 27.81 -11.94 11.86
C ARG A 473 27.88 -10.43 11.59
N GLU A 474 29.09 -9.86 11.54
CA GLU A 474 29.32 -8.41 11.40
C GLU A 474 29.20 -7.90 9.95
N SER A 475 29.02 -8.78 8.95
CA SER A 475 29.04 -8.46 7.52
C SER A 475 27.70 -8.70 6.81
N LEU A 476 26.65 -9.04 7.56
CA LEU A 476 25.28 -9.23 7.08
C LEU A 476 24.58 -7.88 6.84
N VAL A 477 25.05 -7.14 5.83
CA VAL A 477 24.57 -5.79 5.49
C VAL A 477 23.36 -5.80 4.54
N ASP A 478 22.98 -6.95 3.98
CA ASP A 478 21.98 -7.03 2.90
C ASP A 478 20.92 -8.11 3.15
N SER A 479 19.93 -7.76 3.98
CA SER A 479 18.72 -8.56 4.25
C SER A 479 17.83 -8.73 3.03
N SER A 480 17.78 -7.73 2.15
CA SER A 480 16.95 -7.71 0.94
C SER A 480 17.34 -8.82 -0.04
N SER A 481 18.65 -9.04 -0.26
CA SER A 481 19.14 -10.08 -1.17
C SER A 481 18.78 -11.50 -0.73
N TRP A 482 18.79 -11.78 0.57
CA TRP A 482 18.32 -13.09 1.08
C TRP A 482 16.82 -13.28 0.86
N VAL A 483 15.99 -12.25 1.11
CA VAL A 483 14.54 -12.31 0.91
C VAL A 483 14.21 -12.65 -0.54
N TRP A 484 14.82 -11.96 -1.51
CA TRP A 484 14.64 -12.28 -2.93
C TRP A 484 15.16 -13.67 -3.29
N GLY A 485 16.25 -14.11 -2.66
CA GLY A 485 16.76 -15.48 -2.79
C GLY A 485 15.71 -16.52 -2.35
N PHE A 486 15.15 -16.31 -1.15
CA PHE A 486 14.15 -17.20 -0.54
C PHE A 486 12.87 -17.28 -1.37
N ILE A 487 12.33 -16.12 -1.78
CA ILE A 487 11.15 -16.01 -2.65
C ILE A 487 11.39 -16.72 -3.99
N GLY A 488 12.53 -16.46 -4.62
CA GLY A 488 12.87 -17.08 -5.90
C GLY A 488 13.02 -18.59 -5.79
N ALA A 489 13.60 -19.09 -4.70
CA ALA A 489 13.69 -20.54 -4.46
C ALA A 489 12.31 -21.15 -4.21
N PHE A 490 11.45 -20.52 -3.41
CA PHE A 490 10.10 -20.99 -3.15
C PHE A 490 9.30 -21.15 -4.45
N CYS A 491 9.22 -20.09 -5.26
CA CYS A 491 8.50 -20.12 -6.52
C CYS A 491 9.05 -21.20 -7.46
N LEU A 492 10.38 -21.28 -7.56
CA LEU A 492 11.02 -22.20 -8.49
C LEU A 492 10.81 -23.65 -8.08
N VAL A 493 10.98 -23.97 -6.79
CA VAL A 493 10.77 -25.32 -6.27
C VAL A 493 9.34 -25.79 -6.49
N ILE A 494 8.34 -24.93 -6.27
CA ILE A 494 6.94 -25.24 -6.55
C ILE A 494 6.75 -25.59 -8.04
N HIS A 495 7.29 -24.79 -8.94
CA HIS A 495 7.14 -25.02 -10.38
C HIS A 495 7.88 -26.25 -10.90
N VAL A 496 9.01 -26.65 -10.28
CA VAL A 496 9.79 -27.82 -10.72
C VAL A 496 9.53 -29.08 -9.90
N LEU A 497 8.62 -29.03 -8.92
CA LEU A 497 8.34 -30.11 -7.96
C LEU A 497 8.06 -31.45 -8.65
N GLN A 498 7.30 -31.41 -9.74
CA GLN A 498 6.88 -32.59 -10.50
C GLN A 498 7.72 -32.81 -11.78
N THR A 499 8.74 -31.98 -12.04
CA THR A 499 9.56 -32.11 -13.23
C THR A 499 10.60 -33.20 -13.05
N LYS A 500 10.61 -34.17 -13.96
CA LYS A 500 11.60 -35.27 -13.94
C LYS A 500 13.02 -34.73 -13.99
N GLY A 501 13.91 -35.27 -13.17
CA GLY A 501 15.32 -34.88 -13.11
C GLY A 501 15.63 -33.70 -12.18
N TYR A 502 14.60 -33.07 -11.58
CA TYR A 502 14.77 -31.99 -10.60
C TYR A 502 14.56 -32.44 -9.15
N GLU A 503 14.23 -33.71 -8.90
CA GLU A 503 13.83 -34.21 -7.58
C GLU A 503 14.92 -33.96 -6.52
N GLN A 504 16.18 -34.28 -6.86
CA GLN A 504 17.31 -34.05 -5.96
C GLN A 504 17.58 -32.54 -5.75
N ARG A 505 17.35 -31.71 -6.77
CA ARG A 505 17.55 -30.26 -6.68
C ARG A 505 16.49 -29.61 -5.80
N VAL A 506 15.22 -30.00 -5.96
CA VAL A 506 14.10 -29.61 -5.11
C VAL A 506 14.38 -29.97 -3.66
N LYS A 507 14.78 -31.22 -3.38
CA LYS A 507 15.10 -31.68 -2.03
C LYS A 507 16.22 -30.83 -1.41
N LEU A 508 17.30 -30.62 -2.16
CA LEU A 508 18.47 -29.87 -1.69
C LEU A 508 18.16 -28.39 -1.45
N THR A 509 17.49 -27.72 -2.38
CA THR A 509 17.12 -26.30 -2.25
C THR A 509 16.13 -26.09 -1.11
N SER A 510 15.17 -27.00 -0.92
CA SER A 510 14.22 -26.90 0.19
C SER A 510 14.90 -27.09 1.55
N LEU A 511 15.87 -28.00 1.65
CA LEU A 511 16.68 -28.16 2.86
C LEU A 511 17.47 -26.87 3.16
N GLU A 512 18.09 -26.27 2.14
CA GLU A 512 18.84 -25.03 2.28
C GLU A 512 17.96 -23.85 2.69
N MET A 513 16.73 -23.77 2.18
CA MET A 513 15.75 -22.78 2.64
C MET A 513 15.51 -22.92 4.15
N VAL A 514 15.21 -24.12 4.63
CA VAL A 514 15.00 -24.38 6.07
C VAL A 514 16.25 -24.07 6.88
N THR A 515 17.42 -24.57 6.47
CA THR A 515 18.70 -24.32 7.16
C THR A 515 19.04 -22.84 7.21
N SER A 516 18.76 -22.07 6.16
CA SER A 516 19.02 -20.64 6.12
C SER A 516 18.14 -19.86 7.10
N VAL A 517 16.87 -20.25 7.24
CA VAL A 517 15.95 -19.67 8.23
C VAL A 517 16.43 -19.99 9.64
N THR A 518 16.79 -21.25 9.91
CA THR A 518 17.35 -21.66 11.21
C THR A 518 18.59 -20.84 11.56
N ALA A 519 19.51 -20.66 10.61
CA ALA A 519 20.72 -19.86 10.82
C ALA A 519 20.41 -18.38 11.12
N LEU A 520 19.40 -17.79 10.47
CA LEU A 520 19.00 -16.40 10.71
C LEU A 520 18.31 -16.21 12.08
N VAL A 521 17.49 -17.18 12.49
CA VAL A 521 16.82 -17.20 13.81
C VAL A 521 17.83 -17.37 14.93
N GLU A 522 18.75 -18.32 14.83
CA GLU A 522 19.82 -18.55 15.83
C GLU A 522 20.78 -17.35 15.98
N ARG A 523 20.82 -16.48 14.97
CA ARG A 523 21.64 -15.26 14.98
C ARG A 523 20.90 -14.03 15.50
N GLY A 524 19.60 -14.12 15.81
CA GLY A 524 18.79 -12.98 16.27
C GLY A 524 18.55 -11.93 15.18
N THR A 525 18.69 -12.32 13.91
CA THR A 525 18.48 -11.45 12.73
C THR A 525 17.11 -11.70 12.07
N GLU A 526 16.17 -12.25 12.84
CA GLU A 526 14.86 -12.71 12.40
C GLU A 526 13.91 -11.57 12.02
N ASP A 527 13.91 -10.48 12.80
CA ASP A 527 12.76 -9.58 13.01
C ASP A 527 12.31 -8.75 11.78
N VAL A 528 13.03 -8.79 10.65
CA VAL A 528 12.53 -8.15 9.41
C VAL A 528 12.60 -9.08 8.20
N SER A 529 13.72 -9.76 7.98
CA SER A 529 13.95 -10.52 6.75
C SER A 529 13.09 -11.78 6.66
N VAL A 530 13.07 -12.59 7.72
CA VAL A 530 12.36 -13.88 7.73
C VAL A 530 10.85 -13.64 7.72
N ARG A 531 10.37 -12.71 8.56
CA ARG A 531 8.96 -12.30 8.58
C ARG A 531 8.51 -11.76 7.21
N ARG A 532 9.29 -10.88 6.57
CA ARG A 532 8.99 -10.37 5.22
C ARG A 532 8.92 -11.49 4.20
N ALA A 533 9.89 -12.41 4.19
CA ALA A 533 9.88 -13.54 3.26
C ALA A 533 8.62 -14.42 3.43
N PHE A 534 8.17 -14.65 4.66
CA PHE A 534 6.95 -15.42 4.92
C PHE A 534 5.68 -14.69 4.50
N ILE A 535 5.60 -13.36 4.67
CA ILE A 535 4.49 -12.55 4.15
C ILE A 535 4.41 -12.66 2.62
N GLU A 536 5.54 -12.56 1.92
CA GLU A 536 5.58 -12.70 0.45
C GLU A 536 5.20 -14.12 0.01
N VAL A 537 5.70 -15.15 0.71
CA VAL A 537 5.33 -16.55 0.44
C VAL A 537 3.83 -16.79 0.63
N LYS A 538 3.22 -16.24 1.69
CA LYS A 538 1.78 -16.26 1.88
C LYS A 538 1.06 -15.72 0.64
N SER A 539 1.48 -14.54 0.16
CA SER A 539 0.87 -13.94 -1.02
C SER A 539 1.03 -14.74 -2.30
N ILE A 540 2.17 -15.40 -2.48
CA ILE A 540 2.38 -16.31 -3.60
C ILE A 540 1.43 -17.51 -3.49
N VAL A 541 1.34 -18.13 -2.31
CA VAL A 541 0.46 -19.28 -2.06
C VAL A 541 -1.00 -18.94 -2.39
N GLU A 542 -1.49 -17.78 -1.96
CA GLU A 542 -2.87 -17.36 -2.24
C GLU A 542 -3.14 -17.15 -3.74
N LYS A 543 -2.22 -16.46 -4.43
CA LYS A 543 -2.34 -16.17 -5.86
C LYS A 543 -2.27 -17.44 -6.72
N GLN A 544 -1.44 -18.39 -6.33
CA GLN A 544 -1.19 -19.63 -7.08
C GLN A 544 -2.12 -20.78 -6.67
N LEU A 545 -2.89 -20.63 -5.59
CA LEU A 545 -3.74 -21.67 -5.01
C LEU A 545 -4.65 -22.37 -6.03
N LYS A 546 -5.09 -21.66 -7.07
CA LYS A 546 -6.04 -22.19 -8.08
C LYS A 546 -5.50 -23.40 -8.85
N TRP A 547 -4.20 -23.49 -9.09
CA TRP A 547 -3.61 -24.53 -9.93
C TRP A 547 -2.84 -25.62 -9.16
N TYR A 548 -2.64 -25.45 -7.86
CA TYR A 548 -1.98 -26.47 -7.04
C TYR A 548 -2.71 -27.81 -7.07
N THR A 549 -1.92 -28.87 -7.25
CA THR A 549 -2.34 -30.26 -7.11
C THR A 549 -2.01 -30.77 -5.70
N PRO A 550 -2.44 -31.99 -5.31
CA PRO A 550 -2.08 -32.56 -4.02
C PRO A 550 -0.57 -32.56 -3.72
N TYR A 551 0.29 -32.61 -4.74
CA TYR A 551 1.74 -32.54 -4.58
C TYR A 551 2.21 -31.18 -4.05
N GLU A 552 1.81 -30.07 -4.70
CA GLU A 552 2.19 -28.72 -4.24
C GLU A 552 1.60 -28.44 -2.85
N TYR A 553 0.34 -28.83 -2.62
CA TYR A 553 -0.30 -28.71 -1.30
C TYR A 553 0.51 -29.41 -0.20
N ASN A 554 0.84 -30.68 -0.41
CA ASN A 554 1.57 -31.47 0.58
C ASN A 554 2.98 -30.92 0.77
N PHE A 555 3.67 -30.55 -0.31
CA PHE A 555 4.99 -29.96 -0.27
C PHE A 555 5.02 -28.69 0.59
N ILE A 556 4.11 -27.74 0.33
CA ILE A 556 4.06 -26.47 1.06
C ILE A 556 3.71 -26.73 2.53
N LYS A 557 2.75 -27.63 2.83
CA LYS A 557 2.44 -28.01 4.22
C LYS A 557 3.66 -28.57 4.93
N THR A 558 4.39 -29.51 4.32
CA THR A 558 5.61 -30.09 4.90
C THR A 558 6.68 -29.02 5.13
N MET A 559 6.87 -28.10 4.18
CA MET A 559 7.83 -27.00 4.31
C MET A 559 7.45 -26.08 5.48
N VAL A 560 6.18 -25.66 5.57
CA VAL A 560 5.65 -24.83 6.66
C VAL A 560 5.85 -25.52 8.00
N TRP A 561 5.51 -26.80 8.12
CA TRP A 561 5.71 -27.58 9.35
C TRP A 561 7.18 -27.63 9.79
N LYS A 562 8.11 -27.77 8.83
CA LYS A 562 9.55 -27.80 9.14
C LYS A 562 10.07 -26.43 9.57
N LEU A 563 9.63 -25.36 8.92
CA LEU A 563 9.96 -23.98 9.31
C LEU A 563 9.40 -23.65 10.69
N TYR A 564 8.19 -24.12 11.01
CA TYR A 564 7.54 -23.95 12.30
C TYR A 564 8.30 -24.66 13.43
N GLY A 565 8.97 -25.77 13.12
CA GLY A 565 9.82 -26.52 14.04
C GLY A 565 11.15 -25.84 14.41
N THR A 566 11.49 -24.70 13.80
CA THR A 566 12.71 -23.95 14.11
C THR A 566 12.67 -23.42 15.54
N LYS A 567 13.68 -23.78 16.34
CA LYS A 567 13.78 -23.35 17.75
C LYS A 567 14.07 -21.86 17.84
N ASN A 568 13.52 -21.22 18.86
CA ASN A 568 13.71 -19.79 19.19
C ASN A 568 13.18 -18.80 18.14
N MET A 569 12.36 -19.26 17.17
CA MET A 569 11.64 -18.36 16.26
C MET A 569 10.58 -17.56 17.04
N GLU A 570 10.48 -16.27 16.77
CA GLU A 570 9.50 -15.36 17.36
C GLU A 570 8.08 -15.79 17.03
N GLU A 571 7.16 -15.58 17.98
CA GLU A 571 5.75 -15.98 17.81
C GLU A 571 5.06 -15.21 16.67
N ASP A 572 5.41 -13.94 16.45
CA ASP A 572 4.90 -13.15 15.32
C ASP A 572 5.32 -13.72 13.96
N THR A 573 6.55 -14.25 13.85
CA THR A 573 7.03 -14.93 12.64
C THR A 573 6.36 -16.29 12.46
N LYS A 574 6.19 -17.06 13.54
CA LYS A 574 5.44 -18.33 13.52
C LYS A 574 3.98 -18.14 13.15
N SER A 575 3.36 -17.04 13.58
CA SER A 575 1.99 -16.69 13.24
C SER A 575 1.80 -16.63 11.72
N LYS A 576 2.77 -16.08 10.97
CA LYS A 576 2.72 -16.04 9.49
C LYS A 576 2.79 -17.42 8.85
N LEU A 577 3.56 -18.36 9.42
CA LEU A 577 3.54 -19.75 8.99
C LEU A 577 2.17 -20.42 9.28
N GLY A 578 1.55 -20.07 10.40
CA GLY A 578 0.18 -20.51 10.75
C GLY A 578 -0.87 -20.02 9.75
N GLU A 579 -0.78 -18.76 9.31
CA GLU A 579 -1.66 -18.20 8.26
C GLU A 579 -1.52 -18.97 6.93
N ILE A 580 -0.29 -19.24 6.49
CA ILE A 580 -0.04 -20.06 5.29
C ILE A 580 -0.68 -21.44 5.43
N TYR A 581 -0.53 -22.08 6.60
CA TYR A 581 -1.11 -23.38 6.86
C TYR A 581 -2.65 -23.35 6.78
N MET A 582 -3.28 -22.32 7.35
CA MET A 582 -4.73 -22.14 7.30
C MET A 582 -5.27 -21.98 5.88
N ILE A 583 -4.60 -21.21 5.03
CA ILE A 583 -4.97 -21.04 3.61
C ILE A 583 -5.02 -22.40 2.90
N LEU A 584 -4.04 -23.26 3.17
CA LEU A 584 -3.96 -24.59 2.58
C LEU A 584 -5.06 -25.53 3.12
N ASP A 585 -5.39 -25.45 4.42
CA ASP A 585 -6.42 -26.29 5.05
C ASP A 585 -7.85 -25.92 4.64
N MET A 586 -8.16 -24.63 4.47
CA MET A 586 -9.49 -24.17 4.05
C MET A 586 -9.96 -24.75 2.71
N LYS A 587 -9.03 -25.13 1.82
CA LYS A 587 -9.35 -25.74 0.52
C LYS A 587 -9.38 -27.28 0.54
N VAL A 588 -8.73 -27.94 1.51
CA VAL A 588 -8.82 -29.42 1.69
C VAL A 588 -10.24 -29.82 2.10
N GLY A 589 -10.95 -28.97 2.83
CA GLY A 589 -12.39 -29.15 3.09
C GLY A 589 -13.28 -29.19 1.83
N GLN A 590 -12.78 -28.71 0.67
CA GLN A 590 -13.48 -28.72 -0.62
C GLN A 590 -13.02 -29.85 -1.56
N MET A 591 -11.84 -30.44 -1.35
CA MET A 591 -11.25 -31.51 -2.18
C MET A 591 -11.32 -32.91 -1.54
N ALA A 592 -12.13 -33.09 -0.50
CA ALA A 592 -12.27 -34.35 0.21
C ALA A 592 -12.89 -35.46 -0.67
N ASN A 593 -12.06 -36.08 -1.50
CA ASN A 593 -12.27 -37.43 -2.04
C ASN A 593 -10.97 -38.19 -2.34
N GLU A 594 -9.78 -37.65 -2.05
CA GLU A 594 -8.53 -38.41 -2.16
C GLU A 594 -7.61 -38.06 -0.99
N SER A 595 -7.81 -38.74 0.14
CA SER A 595 -6.81 -38.77 1.21
C SER A 595 -5.56 -39.52 0.71
N PRO A 596 -4.36 -38.93 0.74
CA PRO A 596 -3.13 -39.65 0.44
C PRO A 596 -2.92 -40.76 1.47
N LYS A 597 -2.41 -41.92 1.02
CA LYS A 597 -2.05 -43.03 1.90
C LYS A 597 -0.83 -42.66 2.73
N GLU A 598 -0.84 -42.99 4.02
CA GLU A 598 0.31 -42.83 4.92
C GLU A 598 1.55 -43.51 4.31
N GLY A 599 2.63 -42.73 4.14
CA GLY A 599 3.94 -43.21 3.68
C GLY A 599 4.43 -42.68 2.31
N GLU A 600 3.59 -42.02 1.51
CA GLU A 600 3.99 -41.61 0.14
C GLU A 600 4.75 -40.27 0.03
N TYR A 601 4.87 -39.47 1.09
CA TYR A 601 5.40 -38.09 0.98
C TYR A 601 6.44 -37.70 2.02
N ASP A 602 7.22 -38.67 2.51
CA ASP A 602 8.37 -38.37 3.37
C ASP A 602 9.65 -38.05 2.55
N TRP A 603 9.59 -37.02 1.70
CA TRP A 603 10.70 -36.67 0.80
C TRP A 603 11.96 -36.16 1.54
N LEU A 604 11.83 -35.80 2.83
CA LEU A 604 12.96 -35.39 3.68
C LEU A 604 13.44 -36.44 4.68
N ASN A 605 12.63 -37.42 5.13
CA ASN A 605 13.10 -38.52 5.97
C ASN A 605 13.23 -39.86 5.23
N GLN A 606 13.05 -39.89 3.91
CA GLN A 606 13.69 -40.90 3.07
C GLN A 606 15.21 -40.63 3.03
N ALA A 607 15.88 -41.10 4.09
CA ALA A 607 17.32 -41.23 4.24
C ALA A 607 17.62 -42.62 4.82
#